data_AF-A0A328WFB3-F1
#
_entry.id   AF-A0A328WFB3-F1
#
_cell.length_a   1.000
_cell.length_b   1.000
_cell.length_c   1.000
_cell.angle_alpha   90.00
_cell.angle_beta   90.00
_cell.angle_gamma   90.00
#
_symmetry.space_group_name_H-M   'P 1'
#
loop_
_entity.id
_entity.type
_entity.pdbx_description
1 polymer ?
#
loop_
_entity_poly.entity_id
_entity_poly.type
_entity_poly.pdbx_seq_one_letter_code
_entity_poly.pdbx_strand_id
1 'polypeptide(L)'
;MESTTIVTHFRPIYTLFILILMITLFIMIFRNRHKVINGFTIAIITLTSLAVSAHLTFQIGYLADELGTGGDTVSFNMFIAVVILSLVNPLVYAYKRDSFY
;
A
#
# COMPACT_ATOMS: atom_id res chain seq x y z
N MET A 1 -12.26 -8.19 24.94
CA MET A 1 -11.21 -7.14 24.90
C MET A 1 -9.90 -7.64 24.30
N GLU A 2 -9.66 -8.95 24.16
CA GLU A 2 -8.49 -9.51 23.45
C GLU A 2 -8.59 -9.47 21.91
N SER A 3 -9.78 -9.62 21.33
CA SER A 3 -9.97 -9.61 19.88
C SER A 3 -9.51 -8.29 19.22
N THR A 4 -9.74 -7.16 19.88
CA THR A 4 -9.30 -5.84 19.42
C THR A 4 -7.79 -5.65 19.45
N THR A 5 -7.06 -6.33 20.35
CA THR A 5 -5.60 -6.19 20.44
C THR A 5 -4.89 -6.99 19.34
N ILE A 6 -5.46 -8.14 18.94
CA ILE A 6 -4.93 -8.98 17.86
C ILE A 6 -4.95 -8.21 16.54
N VAL A 7 -6.08 -7.59 16.18
CA VAL A 7 -6.20 -6.80 14.94
C VAL A 7 -5.27 -5.59 14.94
N THR A 8 -5.05 -4.98 16.10
CA THR A 8 -4.14 -3.83 16.24
C THR A 8 -2.68 -4.19 15.92
N HIS A 9 -2.28 -5.45 16.11
CA HIS A 9 -0.92 -5.91 15.83
C HIS A 9 -0.58 -5.97 14.33
N PHE A 10 -1.58 -6.02 13.45
CA PHE A 10 -1.40 -6.04 11.99
C PHE A 10 -1.28 -4.64 11.38
N ARG A 11 -1.72 -3.59 12.09
CA ARG A 11 -1.68 -2.20 11.63
C ARG A 11 -0.28 -1.69 11.21
N PRO A 12 0.82 -2.02 11.92
CA PRO A 12 2.16 -1.61 11.53
C PRO A 12 2.55 -2.07 10.12
N ILE A 13 2.03 -3.22 9.67
CA ILE A 13 2.33 -3.77 8.33
C ILE A 13 1.75 -2.85 7.26
N TYR A 14 0.51 -2.40 7.41
CA TYR A 14 -0.08 -1.41 6.51
C TYR A 14 0.69 -0.09 6.52
N THR A 15 1.05 0.40 7.71
CA THR A 15 1.82 1.64 7.85
C THR A 15 3.15 1.56 7.10
N LEU A 16 3.86 0.43 7.19
CA LEU A 16 5.12 0.22 6.45
C LEU A 16 4.92 0.28 4.94
N PHE A 17 3.89 -0.38 4.40
CA PHE A 17 3.59 -0.32 2.97
C PHE A 17 3.24 1.08 2.50
N ILE A 18 2.41 1.80 3.27
CA ILE A 18 2.08 3.21 2.97
C ILE A 18 3.35 4.06 2.94
N LEU A 19 4.25 3.87 3.91
CA LEU A 19 5.50 4.63 4.02
C LEU A 19 6.44 4.34 2.84
N ILE A 20 6.57 3.07 2.44
CA ILE A 20 7.37 2.67 1.26
C ILE A 20 6.79 3.28 -0.03
N LEU A 21 5.46 3.23 -0.20
CA LEU A 21 4.79 3.81 -1.37
C LEU A 21 4.93 5.34 -1.39
N MET A 22 4.83 6.01 -0.24
CA MET A 22 5.05 7.45 -0.08
C MET A 22 6.50 7.85 -0.40
N ILE A 23 7.49 7.12 0.12
CA ILE A 23 8.90 7.37 -0.17
C ILE A 23 9.16 7.20 -1.67
N THR A 24 8.61 6.14 -2.28
CA THR A 24 8.75 5.88 -3.71
C THR A 24 8.18 7.04 -4.53
N LEU A 25 6.99 7.52 -4.18
CA LEU A 25 6.36 8.68 -4.80
C LEU A 25 7.22 9.95 -4.64
N PHE A 26 7.70 10.22 -3.43
CA PHE A 26 8.51 11.40 -3.12
C PHE A 26 9.82 11.40 -3.91
N ILE A 27 10.52 10.26 -3.96
CA ILE A 27 11.73 10.11 -4.76
C ILE A 27 11.41 10.35 -6.24
N MET A 28 10.30 9.82 -6.75
CA MET A 28 9.89 10.05 -8.14
C MET A 28 9.63 11.52 -8.45
N ILE A 29 8.95 12.25 -7.54
CA ILE A 29 8.64 13.67 -7.73
C ILE A 29 9.92 14.51 -7.71
N PHE A 30 10.75 14.35 -6.67
CA PHE A 30 11.95 15.19 -6.45
C PHE A 30 13.15 14.80 -7.30
N ARG A 31 13.35 13.51 -7.59
CA ARG A 31 14.53 13.03 -8.33
C ARG A 31 14.20 12.90 -9.83
N ASN A 32 14.23 14.03 -10.55
CA ASN A 32 13.86 14.08 -11.97
C ASN A 32 14.97 13.65 -12.95
N ARG A 33 16.20 13.38 -12.48
CA ARG A 33 17.41 13.39 -13.34
C ARG A 33 18.18 12.07 -13.45
N HIS A 34 17.97 11.11 -12.56
CA HIS A 34 18.71 9.85 -12.60
C HIS A 34 17.78 8.67 -12.87
N LYS A 35 18.11 7.85 -13.88
CA LYS A 35 17.47 6.58 -14.28
C LYS A 35 17.50 5.48 -13.18
N VAL A 36 17.55 5.83 -11.90
CA VAL A 36 17.72 4.86 -10.80
C VAL A 36 16.45 4.02 -10.62
N ILE A 37 15.27 4.57 -10.92
CA ILE A 37 14.00 3.86 -10.76
C ILE A 37 13.46 3.47 -12.13
N ASN A 38 13.50 2.16 -12.41
CA ASN A 38 12.91 1.58 -13.60
C ASN A 38 11.39 1.42 -13.41
N GLY A 39 10.60 1.61 -14.47
CA GLY A 39 9.15 1.42 -14.43
C GLY A 39 8.76 0.01 -13.98
N PHE A 40 9.61 -0.98 -14.29
CA PHE A 40 9.49 -2.34 -13.82
C PHE A 40 9.57 -2.47 -12.29
N THR A 41 10.48 -1.72 -11.65
CA THR A 41 10.61 -1.72 -10.18
C THR A 41 9.36 -1.14 -9.52
N ILE A 42 8.81 -0.05 -10.07
CA ILE A 42 7.57 0.55 -9.57
C ILE A 42 6.40 -0.41 -9.72
N ALA A 43 6.29 -1.08 -10.88
CA ALA A 43 5.26 -2.08 -11.12
C ALA A 43 5.33 -3.24 -10.11
N ILE A 44 6.52 -3.75 -9.82
CA ILE A 44 6.67 -4.82 -8.81
C ILE A 44 6.32 -4.33 -7.41
N ILE A 45 6.81 -3.16 -6.98
CA ILE A 45 6.53 -2.64 -5.63
C ILE A 45 5.03 -2.42 -5.44
N THR A 46 4.37 -1.85 -6.45
CA THR A 46 2.93 -1.56 -6.40
C THR A 46 2.10 -2.84 -6.42
N LEU A 47 2.42 -3.79 -7.32
CA LEU A 47 1.75 -5.09 -7.38
C LEU A 47 1.91 -5.89 -6.08
N THR A 48 3.14 -5.96 -5.53
CA THR A 48 3.41 -6.69 -4.28
C THR A 48 2.72 -6.02 -3.08
N SER A 49 2.76 -4.68 -2.99
CA SER A 49 2.04 -3.96 -1.94
C SER A 49 0.52 -4.17 -2.01
N LEU A 50 -0.05 -4.22 -3.21
CA LEU A 50 -1.48 -4.47 -3.43
C LEU A 50 -1.86 -5.90 -3.03
N ALA A 51 -1.09 -6.89 -3.51
CA ALA A 51 -1.34 -8.31 -3.22
C ALA A 51 -1.22 -8.60 -1.72
N VAL A 52 -0.18 -8.10 -1.06
CA VAL A 52 0.04 -8.33 0.37
C VAL A 52 -1.03 -7.62 1.21
N SER A 53 -1.37 -6.38 0.89
CA SER A 53 -2.41 -5.64 1.63
C SER A 53 -3.81 -6.22 1.46
N ALA A 54 -4.13 -6.75 0.28
CA ALA A 54 -5.38 -7.48 0.04
C ALA A 54 -5.42 -8.78 0.86
N HIS A 55 -4.33 -9.53 0.89
CA HIS A 55 -4.24 -10.75 1.70
C HIS A 55 -4.38 -10.45 3.20
N LEU A 56 -3.77 -9.37 3.69
CA LEU A 56 -3.88 -8.94 5.07
C LEU A 56 -5.32 -8.54 5.44
N THR A 57 -6.02 -7.86 4.53
CA THR A 57 -7.43 -7.48 4.73
C THR A 57 -8.33 -8.70 4.80
N PHE A 58 -8.08 -9.69 3.94
CA PHE A 58 -8.78 -10.97 3.98
C PHE A 58 -8.56 -11.71 5.31
N GLN A 59 -7.32 -11.76 5.82
CA GLN A 59 -7.05 -12.36 7.12
C GLN A 59 -7.76 -11.65 8.28
N ILE A 60 -7.80 -10.30 8.26
CA ILE A 60 -8.52 -9.52 9.27
C ILE A 60 -10.02 -9.80 9.20
N GLY A 61 -10.60 -9.95 8.00
CA GLY A 61 -12.00 -10.34 7.83
C GLY A 61 -12.28 -11.74 8.38
N TYR A 62 -11.43 -12.71 8.06
CA TYR A 62 -11.54 -14.08 8.59
C TYR A 62 -11.45 -14.10 10.13
N LEU A 63 -10.48 -13.38 10.70
CA LEU A 63 -10.34 -13.25 12.16
C LEU A 63 -11.55 -12.56 12.79
N ALA A 64 -12.11 -11.54 12.13
CA ALA A 64 -13.29 -10.82 12.59
C ALA A 64 -14.52 -11.75 12.67
N ASP A 65 -14.72 -12.58 11.64
CA ASP A 65 -15.79 -13.58 11.61
C ASP A 65 -15.59 -14.65 12.71
N GLU A 66 -14.36 -15.14 12.91
CA GLU A 66 -14.03 -16.16 13.91
C GLU A 66 -14.20 -15.64 15.35
N LEU A 67 -13.81 -14.39 15.61
CA LEU A 67 -13.92 -13.75 16.93
C LEU A 67 -15.32 -13.18 17.20
N GLY A 68 -16.24 -13.26 16.23
CA GLY A 68 -17.57 -12.63 16.32
C GLY A 68 -17.52 -11.12 16.50
N THR A 69 -16.38 -10.50 16.19
CA THR A 69 -16.18 -9.06 16.27
C THR A 69 -16.41 -8.47 14.91
N GLY A 70 -17.29 -7.47 14.79
CA GLY A 70 -17.45 -6.73 13.54
C GLY A 70 -16.09 -6.23 13.00
N GLY A 71 -15.94 -6.22 11.68
CA GLY A 71 -14.67 -5.92 11.01
C GLY A 71 -14.03 -4.58 11.42
N ASP A 72 -12.70 -4.48 11.28
CA ASP A 72 -11.94 -3.28 11.67
C ASP A 72 -11.95 -2.21 10.56
N THR A 73 -12.80 -1.21 10.75
CA THR A 73 -12.89 -0.03 9.87
C THR A 73 -11.56 0.69 9.69
N VAL A 74 -10.70 0.72 10.71
CA VAL A 74 -9.41 1.43 10.64
C VAL A 74 -8.47 0.72 9.66
N SER A 75 -8.31 -0.59 9.80
CA SER A 75 -7.48 -1.40 8.88
C SER A 75 -8.02 -1.38 7.45
N PHE A 76 -9.35 -1.36 7.29
CA PHE A 76 -9.99 -1.22 5.98
C PHE A 76 -9.68 0.13 5.31
N ASN A 77 -9.72 1.23 6.07
CA ASN A 77 -9.33 2.54 5.55
C ASN A 77 -7.84 2.60 5.16
N MET A 78 -6.96 1.95 5.92
CA MET A 78 -5.53 1.85 5.58
C MET A 78 -5.32 1.04 4.29
N PHE A 79 -6.07 -0.03 4.08
CA PHE A 79 -6.05 -0.78 2.83
C PHE A 79 -6.45 0.11 1.64
N ILE A 80 -7.53 0.88 1.76
CA ILE A 80 -7.94 1.83 0.71
C ILE A 80 -6.81 2.83 0.40
N ALA A 81 -6.13 3.35 1.43
CA ALA A 81 -4.98 4.23 1.23
C ALA A 81 -3.86 3.54 0.43
N VAL A 82 -3.51 2.29 0.77
CA VAL A 82 -2.52 1.50 0.02
C VAL A 82 -2.95 1.31 -1.43
N VAL A 83 -4.22 0.99 -1.70
CA VAL A 83 -4.74 0.84 -3.07
C VAL A 83 -4.59 2.13 -3.86
N ILE A 84 -5.00 3.27 -3.30
CA ILE A 84 -4.88 4.57 -3.95
C ILE A 84 -3.40 4.88 -4.24
N LEU A 85 -2.51 4.76 -3.26
CA LEU A 85 -1.08 5.00 -3.45
C LEU A 85 -0.44 4.06 -4.47
N SER A 86 -0.87 2.79 -4.50
CA SER A 86 -0.42 1.79 -5.45
C SER A 86 -0.81 2.13 -6.89
N LEU A 87 -1.97 2.78 -7.10
CA LEU A 87 -2.40 3.29 -8.41
C LEU A 87 -1.73 4.62 -8.78
N VAL A 88 -1.54 5.52 -7.82
CA VAL A 88 -0.92 6.84 -8.06
C VAL A 88 0.55 6.70 -8.47
N ASN A 89 1.31 5.79 -7.88
CA ASN A 89 2.72 5.57 -8.22
C ASN A 89 2.98 5.29 -9.71
N PRO A 90 2.36 4.30 -10.37
CA PRO A 90 2.55 4.04 -11.79
C PRO A 90 1.97 5.15 -12.67
N LEU A 91 0.88 5.81 -12.25
CA LEU A 91 0.33 6.97 -12.98
C LEU A 91 1.30 8.15 -13.04
N VAL A 92 1.92 8.51 -11.91
CA VAL A 92 2.95 9.57 -11.87
C VAL A 92 4.15 9.20 -12.71
N TYR A 93 4.51 7.90 -12.78
CA TYR A 93 5.62 7.43 -13.60
C TYR A 93 5.32 7.55 -15.08
N ALA A 94 4.11 7.16 -15.50
CA ALA A 94 3.64 7.29 -16.87
C ALA A 94 3.64 8.78 -17.30
N TYR A 95 3.08 9.66 -16.49
CA TYR A 95 3.03 11.10 -16.79
C TYR A 95 4.42 11.73 -16.94
N LYS A 96 5.39 11.37 -16.07
CA LYS A 96 6.77 11.87 -16.21
C LYS A 96 7.50 11.30 -17.44
N ARG A 97 7.13 10.11 -17.90
CA ARG A 97 7.73 9.49 -19.09
C ARG A 97 7.29 10.20 -20.37
N ASP A 98 6.03 10.59 -20.46
CA ASP A 98 5.48 11.28 -21.64
C ASP A 98 5.98 12.72 -21.76
N SER A 99 6.26 13.40 -20.65
CA SER A 99 6.80 14.78 -20.67
C SER A 99 8.24 14.91 -21.19
N PHE A 100 8.92 13.79 -21.54
CA PHE A 100 10.29 13.76 -22.05
C PHE A 100 10.40 13.41 -23.55
N TYR A 101 9.26 13.33 -24.25
CA TYR A 101 9.18 13.28 -25.72
C TYR A 101 8.62 14.60 -26.25
#